data_AF-A0A453NVF4-F1
#
_entry.id   AF-A0A453NVF4-F1
#
_cell.length_a   1.000
_cell.length_b   1.000
_cell.length_c   1.000
_cell.angle_alpha   90.00
_cell.angle_beta   90.00
_cell.angle_gamma   90.00
#
_symmetry.space_group_name_H-M   'P 1'
#
loop_
_entity.id
_entity.type
_entity.pdbx_description
1 polymer ?
#
loop_
_entity_poly.entity_id
_entity_poly.type
_entity_poly.pdbx_seq_one_letter_code
_entity_poly.pdbx_strand_id
1 'polypeptide(L)' 'MNEPPGARMRVGLTALTMVEYFPDVNKQDMLLFIDNIFRFVQAGSEVSALL' A
#
# COMPACT_ATOMS: atom_id res chain seq x y z
N MET A 1 -11.74 -8.13 -3.25
CA MET A 1 -11.64 -6.66 -3.17
C MET A 1 -13.01 -6.15 -2.79
N ASN A 2 -13.42 -6.46 -1.56
CA ASN A 2 -14.72 -6.04 -1.02
C ASN A 2 -14.57 -4.77 -0.17
N GLU A 3 -13.32 -4.36 0.06
CA GLU A 3 -12.91 -3.18 0.79
C GLU A 3 -13.11 -1.92 -0.06
N PRO A 4 -13.52 -0.79 0.53
CA PRO A 4 -13.74 0.46 -0.21
C PRO A 4 -12.44 0.96 -0.85
N PRO A 5 -12.52 1.72 -1.96
CA PRO A 5 -11.35 2.16 -2.71
C PRO A 5 -10.35 2.96 -1.87
N GLY A 6 -10.81 3.72 -0.87
CA GLY A 6 -9.92 4.40 0.08
C GLY A 6 -9.02 3.44 0.87
N ALA A 7 -9.57 2.31 1.35
CA ALA A 7 -8.77 1.30 2.04
C ALA A 7 -7.75 0.65 1.10
N ARG A 8 -8.15 0.35 -0.15
CA ARG A 8 -7.28 -0.23 -1.18
C ARG A 8 -6.16 0.72 -1.60
N MET A 9 -6.43 2.02 -1.66
CA MET A 9 -5.42 3.04 -1.95
C MET A 9 -4.43 3.23 -0.79
N ARG A 10 -4.81 2.92 0.46
CA ARG A 10 -3.94 3.14 1.63
C ARG A 10 -3.15 1.92 2.08
N VAL A 11 -3.61 0.71 1.77
CA VAL A 11 -2.97 -0.53 2.25
C VAL A 11 -1.50 -0.66 1.82
N GLY A 12 -1.17 -0.24 0.60
CA GLY A 12 0.22 -0.25 0.11
C GLY A 12 1.16 0.68 0.90
N LEU A 13 0.64 1.83 1.35
CA LEU A 13 1.40 2.76 2.19
C LEU A 13 1.65 2.20 3.59
N THR A 14 0.69 1.45 4.13
CA THR A 14 0.85 0.79 5.44
C THR A 14 1.96 -0.25 5.38
N ALA A 15 2.01 -1.05 4.30
CA ALA A 15 3.07 -2.01 4.09
C ALA A 15 4.44 -1.32 3.91
N LEU A 16 4.49 -0.18 3.21
CA LEU A 16 5.71 0.61 3.08
C LEU A 16 6.23 1.10 4.44
N THR A 17 5.35 1.62 5.30
CA THR A 17 5.74 2.06 6.66
C THR A 17 6.34 0.92 7.48
N MET A 18 5.80 -0.30 7.38
CA MET A 18 6.39 -1.46 8.06
C MET A 18 7.79 -1.78 7.52
N VAL A 19 7.94 -1.75 6.20
CA VAL A 19 9.22 -2.00 5.53
C VAL A 19 10.25 -0.92 5.79
N GLU A 20 9.85 0.32 6.05
CA GLU A 20 10.76 1.38 6.48
C GLU A 20 11.16 1.21 7.95
N TYR A 21 10.23 0.78 8.81
CA TYR A 21 10.48 0.66 10.25
C TYR A 21 11.45 -0.49 10.60
N PHE A 22 11.30 -1.67 10.00
CA PHE A 22 12.04 -2.85 10.44
C PHE A 22 13.55 -2.86 10.10
N PRO A 23 14.04 -2.31 8.97
CA PRO A 23 15.46 -2.13 8.73
C PRO A 23 16.13 -1.21 9.74
N ASP A 24 15.44 -0.14 10.16
CA ASP A 24 15.96 0.81 11.14
C ASP A 24 16.13 0.18 12.53
N VAL A 25 15.16 -0.66 12.94
CA VAL A 25 15.14 -1.25 14.29
C VAL A 25 15.88 -2.58 14.37
N ASN A 26 15.68 -3.48 13.40
CA ASN A 26 16.18 -4.84 13.44
C ASN A 26 17.40 -5.07 12.53
N LYS A 27 17.80 -4.08 11.72
CA LYS A 27 18.91 -4.16 10.76
C LYS A 27 18.83 -5.39 9.84
N GLN A 28 17.63 -5.64 9.33
CA GLN A 28 17.35 -6.73 8.39
C GLN A 28 16.98 -6.17 7.02
N ASP A 29 17.47 -6.82 5.98
CA ASP A 29 17.06 -6.52 4.61
C ASP A 29 15.60 -6.93 4.42
N MET A 30 14.79 -5.99 3.94
CA MET A 30 13.36 -6.18 3.71
C MET A 30 13.07 -6.30 2.23
N LEU A 31 12.21 -7.24 1.87
CA LEU A 31 11.68 -7.37 0.52
C LEU A 31 10.17 -7.15 0.56
N LEU A 32 9.72 -6.07 -0.07
CA LEU A 32 8.30 -5.76 -0.18
C LEU A 32 7.71 -6.41 -1.45
N PHE A 33 6.76 -7.31 -1.26
CA PHE A 33 5.94 -7.83 -2.36
C PHE A 33 4.60 -7.13 -2.40
N ILE A 34 4.33 -6.45 -3.51
CA ILE A 34 3.02 -5.87 -3.79
C ILE A 34 2.29 -6.79 -4.76
N ASP A 35 1.22 -7.42 -4.29
CA ASP A 35 0.34 -8.17 -5.18
C ASP A 35 -0.53 -7.20 -6.00
N ASN A 36 -0.31 -7.21 -7.31
CA ASN A 36 -1.08 -6.48 -8.31
C ASN A 36 -1.14 -4.96 -8.07
N ILE A 37 -0.01 -4.28 -8.35
CA ILE A 37 0.14 -2.81 -8.21
C ILE A 37 -0.91 -2.00 -8.99
N PHE A 38 -1.49 -2.54 -10.06
CA PHE A 38 -2.54 -1.87 -10.82
C PHE A 38 -3.77 -1.56 -9.95
N ARG A 39 -4.06 -2.41 -8.95
CA ARG A 39 -5.20 -2.21 -8.03
C ARG A 39 -5.03 -0.97 -7.15
N PHE A 40 -3.80 -0.62 -6.79
CA PHE A 40 -3.50 0.61 -6.06
C PHE A 40 -3.81 1.84 -6.92
N VAL A 41 -3.36 1.83 -8.19
CA VAL A 41 -3.61 2.93 -9.13
C VAL A 41 -5.11 3.07 -9.44
N GLN A 42 -5.79 1.95 -9.70
CA GLN A 42 -7.23 1.94 -9.96
C GLN A 42 -8.03 2.49 -8.78
N ALA A 43 -7.70 2.08 -7.55
CA ALA A 43 -8.33 2.61 -6.35
C ALA A 43 -8.08 4.11 -6.19
N GLY A 44 -6.89 4.60 -6.56
CA GLY A 44 -6.58 6.02 -6.63
C GLY A 44 -7.50 6.77 -7.60
N SER A 45 -7.72 6.23 -8.82
CA SER A 45 -8.65 6.83 -9.78
C SER A 45 -10.10 6.85 -9.28
N GLU A 46 -10.55 5.78 -8.60
CA GLU A 46 -11.89 5.72 -7.99
C GLU A 46 -12.07 6.78 -6.89
N VAL A 47 -11.06 6.96 -6.01
CA VAL A 47 -11.10 7.99 -4.95
C VAL A 47 -11.06 9.40 -5.56
N SER A 48 -10.23 9.63 -6.56
CA SER A 48 -10.12 10.93 -7.23
C SER A 48 -11.40 11.33 -7.98
N ALA A 49 -12.22 10.37 -8.41
CA ALA A 49 -13.50 10.66 -9.04
C ALA A 49 -14.61 11.07 -8.03
N LEU A 50 -14.38 10.83 -6.73
CA LEU A 50 -15.32 11.15 -5.65
C LEU A 50 -15.02 12.49 -4.96
N LEU A 51 -13.90 13.14 -5.32
CA LEU A 51 -13.42 14.43 -4.80
C LEU A 51 -13.46 15.50 -5.90
#